data_AF-A0A2N1RGA0-F1
#
_entry.id   AF-A0A2N1RGA0-F1
#
_cell.length_a   1.000
_cell.length_b   1.000
_cell.length_c   1.000
_cell.angle_alpha   90.00
_cell.angle_beta   90.00
_cell.angle_gamma   90.00
#
_symmetry.space_group_name_H-M   'P 1'
#
loop_
_entity.id
_entity.type
_entity.pdbx_description
1 polymer ?
#
loop_
_entity_poly.entity_id
_entity_poly.type
_entity_poly.pdbx_seq_one_letter_code
_entity_poly.pdbx_strand_id
1 'polypeptide(L)'
;SRPESWTNIWISNPDFDFPAWIQFDLEGPKTIDTVHLTFDTNLNLAHMSVPGLYKAPTCARDYRVICIRPDGEMEVVVECRNNHQRKRIHRFDPTICSGVRLEVLSSHGDRSARLYEMRIYYEPDVNTQRETDARCIPG
;
A
#
# COMPACT_ATOMS: atom_id res chain seq x y z
N SER A 1 -30.61 -14.44 5.68
CA SER A 1 -29.30 -14.97 6.11
C SER A 1 -28.21 -14.07 5.54
N ARG A 2 -27.53 -13.30 6.38
CA ARG A 2 -26.34 -12.53 5.96
C ARG A 2 -25.12 -13.32 6.41
N PRO A 3 -24.12 -13.58 5.56
CA PRO A 3 -22.93 -14.28 6.00
C PRO A 3 -22.08 -13.32 6.85
N GLU A 4 -22.11 -13.51 8.17
CA GLU A 4 -21.35 -12.75 9.17
C GLU A 4 -20.02 -13.45 9.54
N SER A 5 -19.22 -13.89 8.56
CA SER A 5 -18.04 -14.72 8.90
C SER A 5 -16.72 -14.38 8.20
N TRP A 6 -16.67 -13.45 7.25
CA TRP A 6 -15.39 -13.09 6.63
C TRP A 6 -15.29 -11.58 6.40
N THR A 7 -14.56 -10.90 7.28
CA THR A 7 -14.15 -9.52 7.02
C THR A 7 -12.96 -9.61 6.06
N ASN A 8 -13.10 -9.08 4.84
CA ASN A 8 -12.02 -9.02 3.84
C ASN A 8 -10.93 -8.02 4.29
N ILE A 9 -10.23 -8.35 5.37
CA ILE A 9 -9.22 -7.50 6.00
C ILE A 9 -8.09 -8.38 6.51
N TRP A 10 -6.87 -7.96 6.22
CA TRP A 10 -5.69 -8.47 6.91
C TRP A 10 -5.50 -7.69 8.22
N ILE A 11 -5.30 -8.41 9.32
CA ILE A 11 -5.01 -7.86 10.65
C ILE A 11 -3.76 -8.56 11.17
N SER A 12 -2.72 -7.81 11.54
CA SER A 12 -1.52 -8.41 12.15
C SER A 12 -1.81 -8.88 13.57
N ASN A 13 -1.05 -9.88 14.03
CA ASN A 13 -1.19 -10.39 15.39
C ASN A 13 -0.84 -9.28 16.42
N PRO A 14 -1.75 -8.94 17.36
CA PRO A 14 -1.55 -7.87 18.34
C PRO A 14 -0.51 -8.17 19.44
N ASP A 15 -0.10 -9.44 19.58
CA ASP A 15 0.91 -9.86 20.56
C ASP A 15 2.34 -9.58 20.09
N PHE A 16 2.53 -9.23 18.81
CA PHE A 16 3.82 -8.85 18.24
C PHE A 16 3.86 -7.36 17.96
N ASP A 17 4.96 -6.72 18.38
CA ASP A 17 5.22 -5.31 18.07
C ASP A 17 5.46 -5.08 16.57
N PHE A 18 5.35 -3.82 16.15
CA PHE A 18 5.75 -3.39 14.80
C PHE A 18 7.28 -3.56 14.59
N PRO A 19 7.73 -3.83 13.34
CA PRO A 19 6.97 -3.81 12.10
C PRO A 19 6.13 -5.06 11.86
N ALA A 20 4.92 -4.86 11.34
CA ALA A 20 4.06 -5.93 10.84
C ALA A 20 3.97 -5.86 9.33
N TRP A 21 3.99 -7.00 8.65
CA TRP A 21 4.07 -7.01 7.19
C TRP A 21 3.14 -8.04 6.54
N ILE A 22 2.75 -7.72 5.30
CA ILE A 22 2.07 -8.63 4.37
C ILE A 22 2.75 -8.53 3.01
N GLN A 23 2.89 -9.67 2.34
CA GLN A 23 3.52 -9.80 1.04
C GLN A 23 2.57 -10.44 0.04
N PHE A 24 2.62 -9.95 -1.19
CA PHE A 24 1.92 -10.50 -2.35
C PHE A 24 2.95 -10.90 -3.39
N ASP A 25 3.00 -12.19 -3.72
CA ASP A 25 3.82 -12.69 -4.82
C ASP A 25 3.08 -12.50 -6.15
N LEU A 26 3.79 -12.06 -7.19
CA LEU A 26 3.20 -11.67 -8.48
C LEU A 26 3.13 -12.81 -9.50
N GLU A 27 3.32 -14.07 -9.09
CA GLU A 27 3.32 -15.22 -10.00
C GLU A 27 4.35 -15.08 -11.15
N GLY A 28 5.49 -14.47 -10.85
CA GLY A 28 6.60 -14.20 -11.78
C GLY A 28 6.95 -12.71 -11.88
N PRO A 29 8.06 -12.37 -12.55
CA PRO A 29 8.49 -10.99 -12.72
C PRO A 29 7.46 -10.14 -13.48
N LYS A 30 7.06 -9.01 -12.91
CA LYS A 30 6.21 -7.99 -13.55
C LYS A 30 6.78 -6.60 -13.33
N THR A 31 6.64 -5.74 -14.33
CA THR A 31 6.90 -4.31 -14.17
C THR A 31 5.70 -3.66 -13.48
N ILE A 32 5.95 -2.86 -12.45
CA ILE A 32 4.93 -2.10 -11.71
C ILE A 32 5.42 -0.68 -11.48
N ASP A 33 4.51 0.27 -11.35
CA ASP A 33 4.82 1.67 -11.03
C ASP A 33 3.84 2.28 -10.01
N THR A 34 2.76 1.55 -9.68
CA THR A 34 1.65 2.10 -8.91
C THR A 34 1.13 1.08 -7.90
N VAL A 35 0.95 1.52 -6.66
CA VAL A 35 0.32 0.72 -5.60
C VAL A 35 -0.81 1.50 -4.94
N HIS A 36 -1.99 0.90 -4.89
CA HIS A 36 -3.15 1.40 -4.16
C HIS A 36 -3.28 0.65 -2.84
N LEU A 37 -3.38 1.39 -1.73
CA LEU A 37 -3.55 0.87 -0.39
C LEU A 37 -4.87 1.38 0.19
N THR A 38 -5.65 0.50 0.78
CA THR A 38 -6.85 0.84 1.55
C THR A 38 -6.69 0.36 2.99
N PHE A 39 -6.42 1.29 3.90
CA PHE A 39 -6.23 1.05 5.33
C PHE A 39 -7.55 1.07 6.11
N ASP A 40 -7.54 0.52 7.32
CA ASP A 40 -8.68 0.60 8.24
C ASP A 40 -8.71 1.92 9.01
N THR A 41 -9.66 2.76 8.68
CA THR A 41 -9.96 4.01 9.41
C THR A 41 -11.21 3.91 10.29
N ASN A 42 -11.72 2.71 10.57
CA ASN A 42 -12.91 2.45 11.40
C ASN A 42 -14.11 3.37 11.07
N LEU A 43 -14.85 3.03 10.00
CA LEU A 43 -16.06 3.74 9.56
C LEU A 43 -17.29 3.53 10.47
N ASN A 44 -17.20 2.71 11.53
CA ASN A 44 -18.33 2.41 12.41
C ASN A 44 -18.57 3.45 13.51
N LEU A 45 -17.72 4.47 13.64
CA LEU A 45 -18.09 5.65 14.43
C LEU A 45 -19.10 6.45 13.62
N ALA A 46 -20.38 6.30 13.99
CA ALA A 46 -21.46 7.14 13.51
C ALA A 46 -20.97 8.58 13.44
N HIS A 47 -21.22 9.20 12.29
CA HIS A 47 -20.75 10.50 11.80
C HIS A 47 -21.01 11.73 12.72
N MET A 48 -21.42 11.51 13.98
CA MET A 48 -21.99 12.50 14.90
C MET A 48 -21.20 12.68 16.20
N SER A 49 -20.08 11.99 16.42
CA SER A 49 -19.36 12.08 17.72
C SER A 49 -17.82 12.07 17.65
N VAL A 50 -17.22 12.45 16.51
CA VAL A 50 -15.75 12.53 16.38
C VAL A 50 -15.28 13.99 16.26
N PRO A 51 -14.37 14.47 17.13
CA PRO A 51 -13.77 15.80 17.01
C PRO A 51 -13.05 15.97 15.66
N GLY A 52 -12.94 17.22 15.17
CA GLY A 52 -12.40 17.58 13.85
C GLY A 52 -10.93 17.22 13.54
N LEU A 53 -10.30 16.36 14.35
CA LEU A 53 -8.94 15.85 14.21
C LEU A 53 -8.83 14.34 14.49
N TYR A 54 -9.93 13.59 14.44
CA TYR A 54 -9.91 12.16 14.76
C TYR A 54 -9.00 11.37 13.80
N LYS A 55 -7.90 10.86 14.35
CA LYS A 55 -7.07 9.86 13.71
C LYS A 55 -7.56 8.51 14.18
N ALA A 56 -8.05 7.69 13.25
CA ALA A 56 -8.45 6.34 13.58
C ALA A 56 -7.23 5.58 14.14
N PRO A 57 -7.28 5.07 15.39
CA PRO A 57 -6.14 4.38 16.01
C PRO A 57 -5.64 3.18 15.18
N THR A 58 -6.56 2.58 14.42
CA THR A 58 -6.35 1.43 13.53
C THR A 58 -5.60 1.75 12.24
N CYS A 59 -5.49 3.03 11.86
CA CYS A 59 -4.89 3.42 10.58
C CYS A 59 -3.37 3.31 10.67
N ALA A 60 -2.75 2.69 9.65
CA ALA A 60 -1.30 2.64 9.52
C ALA A 60 -0.76 4.07 9.41
N ARG A 61 0.08 4.45 10.37
CA ARG A 61 0.67 5.79 10.48
C ARG A 61 1.95 5.86 9.67
N ASP A 62 2.89 4.97 9.95
CA ASP A 62 4.18 4.91 9.27
C ASP A 62 4.28 3.55 8.58
N TYR A 63 4.62 3.53 7.29
CA TYR A 63 4.75 2.29 6.53
C TYR A 63 5.69 2.45 5.34
N ARG A 64 6.11 1.31 4.78
CA ARG A 64 6.93 1.22 3.57
C ARG A 64 6.30 0.26 2.58
N VAL A 65 6.44 0.55 1.30
CA VAL A 65 6.19 -0.43 0.23
C VAL A 65 7.54 -0.85 -0.31
N ILE A 66 7.75 -2.17 -0.33
CA ILE A 66 8.99 -2.81 -0.73
C ILE A 66 8.69 -3.66 -1.96
N CYS A 67 9.44 -3.42 -3.04
CA CYS A 67 9.49 -4.32 -4.18
C CYS A 67 10.52 -5.41 -3.93
N ILE A 68 10.14 -6.66 -4.18
CA ILE A 68 11.05 -7.80 -4.16
C ILE A 68 11.42 -8.05 -5.62
N ARG A 69 12.69 -7.87 -5.97
CA ARG A 69 13.20 -8.07 -7.32
C ARG A 69 13.29 -9.57 -7.67
N PRO A 70 13.39 -9.93 -8.95
CA PRO A 70 13.50 -11.34 -9.36
C PRO A 70 14.70 -12.09 -8.76
N ASP A 71 15.77 -11.39 -8.41
CA ASP A 71 16.95 -11.92 -7.72
C ASP A 71 16.81 -12.00 -6.19
N GLY A 72 15.68 -11.55 -5.65
CA GLY A 72 15.40 -11.49 -4.22
C GLY A 72 15.84 -10.21 -3.53
N GLU A 73 16.43 -9.25 -4.24
CA GLU A 73 16.76 -7.93 -3.67
C GLU A 73 15.49 -7.20 -3.22
N MET A 74 15.53 -6.64 -2.01
CA MET A 74 14.41 -5.87 -1.44
C MET A 74 14.68 -4.37 -1.58
N GLU A 75 13.86 -3.70 -2.38
CA GLU A 75 13.97 -2.27 -2.68
C GLU A 75 12.79 -1.50 -2.08
N VAL A 76 13.06 -0.51 -1.23
CA VAL A 76 12.01 0.38 -0.71
C VAL A 76 11.64 1.39 -1.79
N VAL A 77 10.46 1.22 -2.40
CA VAL A 77 9.95 2.12 -3.45
C VAL A 77 9.05 3.23 -2.89
N VAL A 78 8.53 3.05 -1.68
CA VAL A 78 7.73 4.07 -0.98
C VAL A 78 8.07 4.05 0.50
N GLU A 79 8.29 5.24 1.07
CA GLU A 79 8.24 5.47 2.51
C GLU A 79 7.18 6.52 2.82
N CYS A 80 6.27 6.21 3.73
CA CYS A 80 5.22 7.12 4.16
C CYS A 80 5.26 7.28 5.68
N ARG A 81 5.21 8.53 6.14
CA ARG A 81 5.18 8.89 7.56
C ARG A 81 3.91 9.66 7.89
N ASN A 82 3.40 9.45 9.09
CA ASN A 82 2.25 10.17 9.63
C ASN A 82 1.03 10.16 8.67
N ASN A 83 0.70 9.02 8.08
CA ASN A 83 -0.49 8.84 7.24
C ASN A 83 -1.77 8.85 8.08
N HIS A 84 -2.76 9.62 7.64
CA HIS A 84 -4.12 9.64 8.23
C HIS A 84 -5.18 9.22 7.21
N GLN A 85 -4.78 9.00 5.96
CA GLN A 85 -5.69 8.76 4.86
C GLN A 85 -6.02 7.26 4.76
N ARG A 86 -7.30 6.97 4.58
CA ARG A 86 -7.80 5.61 4.33
C ARG A 86 -7.24 5.04 3.04
N LYS A 87 -7.32 5.81 1.96
CA LYS A 87 -6.86 5.42 0.63
C LYS A 87 -5.57 6.15 0.32
N ARG A 88 -4.54 5.41 -0.06
CA ARG A 88 -3.26 5.95 -0.53
C ARG A 88 -2.93 5.34 -1.88
N ILE A 89 -2.61 6.21 -2.83
CA ILE A 89 -2.12 5.83 -4.15
C ILE A 89 -0.70 6.35 -4.20
N HIS A 90 0.25 5.45 -4.42
CA HIS A 90 1.65 5.79 -4.61
C HIS A 90 2.04 5.45 -6.03
N ARG A 91 2.73 6.39 -6.68
CA ARG A 91 3.37 6.22 -7.99
C ARG A 91 4.88 6.38 -7.80
N PHE A 92 5.65 5.55 -8.47
CA PHE A 92 7.11 5.50 -8.39
C PHE A 92 7.68 5.05 -9.74
N ASP A 93 9.00 5.11 -9.90
CA ASP A 93 9.65 4.74 -11.16
C ASP A 93 9.38 3.25 -11.50
N PRO A 94 9.08 2.91 -12.76
CA PRO A 94 8.79 1.54 -13.16
C PRO A 94 9.86 0.55 -12.70
N THR A 95 9.45 -0.43 -11.90
CA THR A 95 10.34 -1.39 -11.25
C THR A 95 9.91 -2.82 -11.58
N ILE A 96 10.85 -3.68 -11.94
CA ILE A 96 10.58 -5.11 -12.14
C ILE A 96 10.62 -5.81 -10.78
N CYS A 97 9.53 -6.48 -10.43
CA CYS A 97 9.40 -7.18 -9.15
C CYS A 97 8.72 -8.55 -9.33
N SER A 98 9.09 -9.50 -8.48
CA SER A 98 8.46 -10.82 -8.31
C SER A 98 7.46 -10.83 -7.15
N GLY A 99 7.51 -9.83 -6.26
CA GLY A 99 6.58 -9.64 -5.16
C GLY A 99 6.58 -8.21 -4.63
N VAL A 100 5.54 -7.86 -3.88
CA VAL A 100 5.41 -6.56 -3.21
C VAL A 100 5.04 -6.79 -1.75
N ARG A 101 5.75 -6.11 -0.85
CA ARG A 101 5.51 -6.16 0.59
C ARG A 101 5.10 -4.78 1.10
N LEU A 102 4.07 -4.76 1.94
CA LEU A 102 3.78 -3.63 2.80
C LEU A 102 4.32 -3.94 4.20
N GLU A 103 5.19 -3.07 4.71
CA GLU A 103 5.62 -3.08 6.10
C GLU A 103 5.02 -1.89 6.84
N VAL A 104 4.13 -2.15 7.80
CA VAL A 104 3.61 -1.12 8.71
C VAL A 104 4.53 -1.01 9.90
N LEU A 105 5.14 0.16 10.08
CA LEU A 105 6.10 0.48 11.14
C LEU A 105 5.42 1.00 12.41
N SER A 106 4.25 1.61 12.28
CA SER A 106 3.41 2.00 13.40
C SER A 106 1.99 2.34 12.96
N SER A 107 1.04 2.31 13.90
CA SER A 107 -0.32 2.84 13.77
C SER A 107 -0.49 4.13 14.59
N HIS A 108 -1.69 4.71 14.59
CA HIS A 108 -2.04 5.84 15.48
C HIS A 108 -2.41 5.44 16.91
N GLY A 109 -2.39 4.16 17.26
CA GLY A 109 -2.65 3.70 18.63
C GLY A 109 -3.11 2.25 18.77
N ASP A 110 -3.41 1.56 17.68
CA ASP A 110 -3.71 0.12 17.69
C ASP A 110 -2.41 -0.71 17.67
N ARG A 111 -2.40 -1.85 18.35
CA ARG A 111 -1.26 -2.78 18.35
C ARG A 111 -1.15 -3.57 17.04
N SER A 112 -2.22 -3.64 16.27
CA SER A 112 -2.26 -4.35 14.99
C SER A 112 -2.21 -3.39 13.79
N ALA A 113 -1.47 -3.78 12.76
CA ALA A 113 -1.65 -3.28 11.40
C ALA A 113 -2.94 -3.83 10.80
N ARG A 114 -3.62 -3.02 9.98
CA ARG A 114 -4.83 -3.43 9.26
C ARG A 114 -4.84 -2.93 7.83
N LEU A 115 -5.13 -3.82 6.89
CA LEU A 115 -5.23 -3.51 5.47
C LEU A 115 -6.44 -4.21 4.87
N TYR A 116 -7.34 -3.45 4.26
CA TYR A 116 -8.45 -4.02 3.48
C TYR A 116 -7.98 -4.53 2.14
N GLU A 117 -7.12 -3.76 1.47
CA GLU A 117 -6.76 -4.03 0.09
C GLU A 117 -5.39 -3.44 -0.26
N MET A 118 -4.61 -4.23 -1.01
CA MET A 118 -3.51 -3.76 -1.85
C MET A 118 -3.84 -4.08 -3.30
N ARG A 119 -3.71 -3.09 -4.18
CA ARG A 119 -3.75 -3.32 -5.63
C ARG A 119 -2.46 -2.82 -6.24
N ILE A 120 -1.91 -3.62 -7.15
CA ILE A 120 -0.61 -3.39 -7.77
C ILE A 120 -0.86 -3.22 -9.27
N TYR A 121 -0.35 -2.14 -9.84
CA TYR A 121 -0.60 -1.76 -11.22
C TYR A 121 0.66 -1.32 -11.95
N TYR A 122 0.55 -1.32 -13.27
CA TYR A 122 1.42 -0.61 -14.19
C TYR A 122 0.55 0.40 -14.95
N GLU A 123 0.63 1.67 -14.57
CA GLU A 123 -0.13 2.81 -15.09
C GLU A 123 0.83 3.88 -15.64
N PRO A 124 1.61 3.58 -16.71
CA PRO A 124 2.61 4.50 -17.20
C PRO A 124 1.95 5.80 -17.69
N ASP A 125 2.55 6.94 -17.33
CA ASP A 125 2.08 8.25 -17.77
C ASP A 125 2.15 8.36 -19.31
N VAL A 126 0.97 8.35 -19.94
CA VAL A 126 0.79 8.39 -21.40
C VAL A 126 1.37 9.67 -22.04
N ASN A 127 1.56 10.74 -21.26
CA ASN A 127 2.17 11.97 -21.75
C ASN A 127 3.71 11.92 -21.84
N THR A 128 4.37 11.07 -21.06
CA THR A 128 5.85 10.97 -21.07
C THR A 128 6.35 10.11 -22.23
N GLN A 129 5.53 9.17 -22.73
CA GLN A 129 5.90 8.31 -23.86
C GLN A 129 6.01 9.07 -25.20
N ARG A 130 5.27 10.16 -25.38
CA ARG A 130 5.32 10.96 -26.63
C ARG A 130 6.63 11.73 -26.81
N GLU A 131 7.34 12.08 -25.74
CA GLU A 131 8.64 12.78 -25.81
C GLU A 131 9.83 11.84 -26.05
N THR A 132 9.67 10.55 -25.76
CA THR A 132 10.72 9.54 -26.01
C THR A 132 10.66 9.05 -27.46
N ASP A 133 9.46 8.85 -28.00
CA ASP A 133 9.28 8.41 -29.39
C ASP A 133 9.60 9.53 -30.40
N ALA A 134 9.40 10.80 -30.03
CA ALA A 134 9.76 11.94 -30.88
C ALA A 134 11.28 12.15 -31.05
N ARG A 135 12.11 11.50 -30.22
CA ARG A 135 13.58 11.56 -30.30
C ARG A 135 14.21 10.45 -31.14
N CYS A 136 13.42 9.48 -31.60
CA CYS A 136 13.85 8.36 -32.43
C CYS A 136 13.27 8.46 -33.86
N ILE A 137 13.47 9.60 -34.54
CA ILE A 137 13.34 9.64 -36.00
C ILE A 137 14.77 9.61 -36.57
N PRO A 138 15.23 8.49 -37.17
CA PRO A 138 16.48 8.49 -37.91
C PRO A 138 16.32 9.34 -39.17
N GLY A 139 17.22 10.31 -39.34
CA GLY A 139 17.45 11.00 -40.61
C GLY A 139 18.32 10.17 -41.55
#